data_AF-A0A7J3XVV4-F1
#
_entry.id   AF-A0A7J3XVV4-F1
#
_cell.length_a   1.000
_cell.length_b   1.000
_cell.length_c   1.000
_cell.angle_alpha   90.00
_cell.angle_beta   90.00
_cell.angle_gamma   90.00
#
_symmetry.space_group_name_H-M   'P 1'
#
loop_
_entity.id
_entity.type
_entity.pdbx_description
1 polymer ?
#
loop_
_entity_poly.entity_id
_entity_poly.type
_entity_poly.pdbx_seq_one_letter_code
_entity_poly.pdbx_strand_id
1 'polypeptide(L)' 'MAGSRILIKDEEETSSCYGRRVEERNIEEHLEKGVVNLDKPPGPTSHEVAAWVGRLLGVKRVGHGGTLEP' A
#
# COMPACT_ATOMS: atom_id res chain seq x y z
N MET A 1 16.71 16.17 3.19
CA MET A 1 15.35 15.84 2.72
C MET A 1 14.67 17.16 2.40
N ALA A 2 14.52 17.49 1.11
CA ALA A 2 13.91 18.76 0.71
C ALA A 2 12.42 18.72 1.03
N GLY A 3 11.98 19.54 1.99
CA GLY A 3 10.55 19.74 2.23
C GLY A 3 9.97 20.43 1.00
N SER A 4 9.13 19.73 0.25
CA SER A 4 8.31 20.37 -0.78
C SER A 4 7.37 21.35 -0.07
N ARG A 5 7.58 22.64 -0.32
CA ARG A 5 6.70 23.69 0.18
C ARG A 5 5.39 23.61 -0.60
N ILE A 6 4.28 23.32 0.08
CA ILE A 6 2.95 23.36 -0.53
C ILE A 6 2.60 24.84 -0.75
N LEU A 7 2.30 25.21 -2.00
CA LEU A 7 1.74 26.52 -2.35
C LEU A 7 0.22 26.37 -2.42
N ILE A 8 -0.49 27.11 -1.56
CA ILE A 8 -1.95 27.12 -1.52
C ILE A 8 -2.43 28.16 -2.53
N LYS A 9 -3.22 27.72 -3.52
CA LYS A 9 -3.82 28.62 -4.51
C LYS A 9 -5.10 29.26 -3.96
N ASP A 10 -5.90 28.48 -3.23
CA ASP A 10 -7.16 28.90 -2.62
C ASP A 10 -7.48 27.99 -1.42
N GLU A 11 -8.30 28.46 -0.48
CA GLU A 11 -8.73 27.71 0.70
C GLU A 11 -10.13 27.14 0.48
N GLU A 12 -10.23 25.82 0.32
CA GLU A 12 -11.50 25.10 0.14
C GLU A 12 -11.55 23.83 1.01
N GLU A 13 -12.77 23.38 1.32
CA GLU A 13 -13.01 22.14 2.05
C GLU A 13 -13.43 21.00 1.11
N THR A 14 -12.94 19.79 1.40
CA THR A 14 -13.45 18.59 0.73
C THR A 14 -14.72 18.10 1.43
N SER A 15 -15.72 17.70 0.65
CA SER A 15 -16.92 17.09 1.20
C SER A 15 -16.62 15.72 1.82
N SER A 16 -17.15 15.48 3.02
CA SER A 16 -16.98 14.22 3.76
C SER A 16 -17.77 13.05 3.18
N CYS A 17 -18.69 13.29 2.24
CA CYS A 17 -19.44 12.21 1.59
C CYS A 17 -18.64 11.48 0.50
N TYR A 18 -17.39 11.91 0.23
CA TYR A 18 -16.51 11.28 -0.76
C TYR A 18 -15.18 10.85 -0.15
N GLY A 19 -14.79 9.61 -0.46
CA GLY A 19 -13.53 9.04 0.03
C GLY A 19 -13.48 8.87 1.54
N ARG A 20 -12.32 8.41 2.03
CA ARG A 20 -12.02 8.28 3.46
C ARG A 20 -10.55 8.61 3.70
N ARG A 21 -10.26 9.29 4.82
CA ARG A 21 -8.89 9.50 5.28
C ARG A 21 -8.24 8.14 5.53
N VAL A 22 -6.91 8.07 5.44
CA VAL A 22 -6.20 6.79 5.56
C VAL A 22 -6.50 6.13 6.90
N GLU A 23 -6.61 6.92 7.96
CA GLU A 23 -6.82 6.46 9.34
C GLU A 23 -8.25 6.00 9.61
N GLU A 24 -9.19 6.33 8.73
CA GLU A 24 -10.63 6.06 8.88
C GLU A 24 -11.13 4.92 7.97
N ARG A 25 -10.23 4.34 7.17
CA ARG A 25 -10.55 3.22 6.28
C ARG A 25 -10.83 1.96 7.09
N ASN A 26 -11.75 1.14 6.59
CA ASN A 26 -11.92 -0.20 7.17
C ASN A 26 -10.80 -1.15 6.72
N ILE A 27 -10.73 -2.32 7.33
CA ILE A 27 -9.66 -3.29 7.05
C ILE A 27 -9.67 -3.76 5.59
N GLU A 28 -10.84 -3.87 4.97
CA GLU A 28 -10.99 -4.27 3.58
C GLU A 28 -10.36 -3.24 2.63
N GLU A 29 -10.61 -1.95 2.86
CA GLU A 29 -10.00 -0.88 2.09
C GLU A 29 -8.50 -0.77 2.31
N HIS A 30 -8.03 -1.03 3.53
CA HIS A 30 -6.61 -1.09 3.83
C HIS A 30 -5.93 -2.23 3.07
N LEU A 31 -6.54 -3.40 2.97
CA LEU A 31 -6.01 -4.52 2.21
C LEU A 31 -6.05 -4.25 0.70
N GLU A 32 -7.09 -3.60 0.19
CA GLU A 32 -7.23 -3.30 -1.24
C GLU A 32 -6.23 -2.23 -1.72
N LYS A 33 -5.88 -1.25 -0.86
CA LYS A 33 -5.10 -0.06 -1.22
C LYS A 33 -3.78 0.06 -0.44
N GLY A 34 -3.36 -1.01 0.21
CA GLY A 34 -2.22 -1.04 1.12
C GLY A 34 -0.90 -1.45 0.47
N VAL A 35 0.19 -1.23 1.21
CA VAL A 35 1.54 -1.71 0.90
C VAL A 35 2.09 -2.41 2.14
N VAL A 36 2.66 -3.60 1.96
CA VAL A 36 3.35 -4.32 3.03
C VAL A 36 4.86 -4.09 2.89
N ASN A 37 5.46 -3.46 3.89
CA ASN A 37 6.91 -3.40 4.00
C ASN A 37 7.41 -4.74 4.56
N LEU A 38 7.79 -5.64 3.66
CA LEU A 38 8.12 -7.02 3.98
C LEU A 38 9.63 -7.24 3.99
N ASP A 39 10.12 -7.85 5.05
CA ASP A 39 11.49 -8.38 5.13
C ASP A 39 11.53 -9.78 4.48
N LYS A 40 12.08 -9.88 3.27
CA LYS A 40 12.03 -11.12 2.47
C LYS A 40 13.02 -12.14 3.06
N PRO A 41 12.58 -13.35 3.44
CA PRO A 41 13.52 -14.38 3.88
C PRO A 41 14.41 -14.87 2.71
N PRO A 42 15.62 -15.37 2.98
CA PRO A 42 16.44 -16.04 1.99
C PRO A 42 15.83 -17.39 1.58
N GLY A 43 16.02 -17.80 0.34
CA GLY A 43 15.53 -19.06 -0.24
C GLY A 43 14.44 -18.90 -1.31
N PRO A 44 13.27 -18.30 -1.02
CA PRO A 44 12.21 -18.13 -2.02
C PRO A 44 12.47 -16.93 -2.92
N THR A 45 11.95 -17.01 -4.15
CA THR A 45 11.92 -15.87 -5.07
C THR A 45 10.95 -14.79 -4.56
N SER A 46 11.16 -13.54 -5.01
CA SER A 46 10.26 -12.43 -4.68
C SER A 46 8.81 -12.67 -5.15
N HIS A 47 8.62 -13.36 -6.27
CA HIS A 47 7.30 -13.74 -6.78
C HIS A 47 6.59 -14.76 -5.88
N GLU A 48 7.31 -15.76 -5.37
CA GLU A 48 6.75 -16.75 -4.44
C GLU A 48 6.28 -16.09 -3.14
N VAL A 49 7.12 -15.23 -2.54
CA VAL A 49 6.77 -14.52 -1.31
C VAL A 49 5.54 -13.63 -1.52
N ALA A 50 5.48 -12.87 -2.62
CA ALA A 50 4.29 -12.08 -2.96
C ALA A 50 3.04 -12.96 -3.09
N ALA A 51 3.14 -14.09 -3.78
CA ALA A 51 2.03 -15.02 -3.94
C ALA A 51 1.58 -15.65 -2.60
N TRP A 52 2.49 -15.89 -1.66
CA TRP A 52 2.17 -16.39 -0.32
C TRP A 52 1.40 -15.37 0.49
N VAL A 53 1.88 -14.12 0.52
CA VAL A 53 1.18 -13.01 1.18
C VAL A 53 -0.22 -12.83 0.60
N GLY A 54 -0.33 -12.85 -0.74
CA GLY A 54 -1.61 -12.74 -1.43
C GLY A 54 -2.62 -13.83 -1.00
N ARG A 55 -2.16 -15.09 -0.92
CA ARG A 55 -2.99 -16.22 -0.47
C ARG A 55 -3.37 -16.12 1.01
N LEU A 56 -2.42 -15.77 1.88
CA LEU A 56 -2.66 -15.65 3.33
C LEU A 56 -3.70 -14.56 3.65
N LEU A 57 -3.65 -13.44 2.94
CA LEU A 57 -4.57 -12.32 3.14
C LEU A 57 -5.86 -12.43 2.33
N GLY A 58 -6.01 -13.45 1.48
CA GLY A 58 -7.20 -13.65 0.64
C GLY A 58 -7.41 -12.57 -0.42
N VAL A 59 -6.34 -11.88 -0.85
CA VAL A 59 -6.44 -10.77 -1.82
C VAL A 59 -6.32 -11.27 -3.26
N LYS A 60 -7.08 -10.65 -4.17
CA LYS A 60 -7.16 -11.07 -5.59
C LYS A 60 -5.93 -10.68 -6.42
N ARG A 61 -5.23 -9.61 -6.05
CA ARG A 61 -4.09 -9.06 -6.79
C ARG A 61 -2.99 -8.68 -5.82
N VAL A 62 -1.76 -9.04 -6.15
CA VAL A 62 -0.55 -8.73 -5.38
C VAL A 62 0.61 -8.54 -6.36
N GLY A 63 1.59 -7.71 -5.98
CA GLY A 63 2.82 -7.48 -6.74
C GLY A 63 3.94 -7.01 -5.80
N HIS A 64 5.17 -6.96 -6.31
CA HIS A 64 6.34 -6.46 -5.57
C HIS A 64 7.02 -5.32 -6.37
N GLY A 65 7.63 -4.37 -5.65
CA GLY A 65 8.22 -3.17 -6.25
C GLY A 65 9.59 -3.38 -6.91
N GLY A 66 10.20 -4.55 -6.71
CA GLY A 66 11.49 -4.94 -7.30
C GLY A 66 11.84 -6.36 -6.89
N THR A 67 12.68 -7.05 -7.68
CA THR A 67 13.10 -8.42 -7.41
C THR A 67 14.37 -8.43 -6.57
N LEU A 68 14.34 -9.11 -5.44
CA LEU A 68 15.52 -9.51 -4.70
C LEU A 68 15.91 -10.95 -5.09
N GLU A 69 17.22 -11.22 -5.07
CA GLU A 69 17.75 -12.57 -5.26
C GLU A 69 17.19 -13.53 -4.18
N PRO A 70 17.04 -14.82 -4.51
CA PRO A 70 16.56 -15.84 -3.59
C PRO A 70 17.30 -15.86 -2.26
#